data_AF-A0A1F3TXT5-F1
#
_entry.id   AF-A0A1F3TXT5-F1
#
_cell.length_a   1.000
_cell.length_b   1.000
_cell.length_c   1.000
_cell.angle_alpha   90.00
_cell.angle_beta   90.00
_cell.angle_gamma   90.00
#
_symmetry.space_group_name_H-M   'P 1'
#
loop_
_entity.id
_entity.type
_entity.pdbx_description
1 polymer ?
#
loop_
_entity_poly.entity_id
_entity_poly.type
_entity_poly.pdbx_seq_one_letter_code
_entity_poly.pdbx_strand_id
1 'polypeptide(L)'
;MAATYSSFMTTRFYSPVFNTALFDGAFRIYFSQTYETSALKIYHLLQTEYVELWNDVRKWSLQSKEHVFLLIYPDAQSVQMIFDSIKCLPGQPEIFMQDWDEGLAVGLVQPSEQVDLTIQLQDISKHLSTWIRRQSLLDSHDVEFSK
;
A
#
# COMPACT_ATOMS: atom_id res chain seq x y z
N MET A 1 11.86 -4.39 -12.44
CA MET A 1 11.70 -5.84 -12.66
C MET A 1 10.24 -6.18 -12.39
N ALA A 2 9.64 -7.17 -13.06
CA ALA A 2 8.24 -7.50 -12.82
C ALA A 2 8.11 -8.10 -11.42
N ALA A 3 7.59 -7.31 -10.47
CA ALA A 3 7.52 -7.75 -9.10
C ALA A 3 6.69 -9.03 -9.04
N THR A 4 7.35 -10.14 -8.72
CA THR A 4 6.78 -11.47 -8.88
C THR A 4 6.11 -11.81 -7.57
N TYR A 5 4.87 -12.29 -7.61
CA TYR A 5 4.11 -12.79 -6.46
C TYR A 5 4.97 -13.73 -5.56
N SER A 6 5.91 -14.46 -6.16
CA SER A 6 6.91 -15.30 -5.48
C SER A 6 7.88 -14.53 -4.58
N SER A 7 8.30 -13.32 -4.95
CA SER A 7 9.15 -12.45 -4.11
C SER A 7 8.35 -11.89 -2.93
N PHE A 8 7.06 -11.60 -3.12
CA PHE A 8 6.18 -11.20 -2.03
C PHE A 8 6.01 -12.31 -0.99
N MET A 9 5.81 -13.56 -1.44
CA MET A 9 5.65 -14.72 -0.55
C MET A 9 6.85 -15.03 0.35
N THR A 10 8.06 -14.57 -0.02
CA THR A 10 9.26 -14.73 0.81
C THR A 10 9.52 -13.56 1.74
N THR A 11 8.72 -12.49 1.66
CA THR A 11 8.86 -11.32 2.54
C THR A 11 8.16 -11.50 3.88
N ARG A 12 8.64 -10.76 4.88
CA ARG A 12 7.98 -10.66 6.19
C ARG A 12 6.55 -10.12 6.13
N PHE A 13 6.18 -9.44 5.04
CA PHE A 13 4.85 -8.87 4.84
C PHE A 13 3.83 -9.88 4.35
N TYR A 14 4.25 -11.08 3.95
CA TYR A 14 3.32 -12.11 3.56
C TYR A 14 2.73 -12.77 4.81
N SER A 15 1.40 -12.78 4.88
CA SER A 15 0.65 -13.58 5.84
C SER A 15 -0.08 -14.71 5.11
N PRO A 16 -0.07 -15.94 5.65
CA PRO A 16 -0.75 -17.08 5.03
C PRO A 16 -2.27 -16.90 4.93
N VAL A 17 -2.82 -15.88 5.59
CA VAL A 17 -4.24 -15.48 5.47
C VAL A 17 -4.55 -14.81 4.13
N PHE A 18 -3.54 -14.33 3.38
CA PHE A 18 -3.71 -13.76 2.06
C PHE A 18 -3.85 -14.87 1.02
N ASN A 19 -5.09 -15.26 0.74
CA ASN A 19 -5.42 -16.22 -0.31
C ASN A 19 -5.92 -15.56 -1.60
N THR A 20 -6.20 -14.25 -1.59
CA THR A 20 -6.67 -13.49 -2.77
C THR A 20 -5.85 -12.21 -2.95
N ALA A 21 -5.64 -11.83 -4.22
CA ALA A 21 -5.02 -10.56 -4.57
C ALA A 21 -5.70 -9.92 -5.78
N LEU A 22 -5.79 -8.59 -5.76
CA LEU A 22 -6.27 -7.76 -6.86
C LEU A 22 -5.09 -6.94 -7.39
N PHE A 23 -4.81 -7.09 -8.68
CA PHE A 23 -3.75 -6.37 -9.36
C PHE A 23 -4.37 -5.36 -10.33
N ASP A 24 -4.15 -4.08 -10.09
CA ASP A 24 -4.54 -3.03 -11.02
C ASP A 24 -3.38 -2.06 -11.22
N GLY A 25 -2.58 -2.34 -12.26
CA GLY A 25 -1.46 -1.51 -12.71
C GLY A 25 -0.47 -1.13 -11.62
N ALA A 26 -0.73 -0.01 -10.95
CA ALA A 26 0.10 0.55 -9.91
C ALA A 26 -0.23 0.03 -8.50
N PHE A 27 -1.42 -0.52 -8.29
CA PHE A 27 -1.88 -1.04 -7.00
C PHE A 27 -1.96 -2.57 -7.00
N ARG A 28 -1.54 -3.16 -5.89
CA ARG A 28 -1.58 -4.60 -5.65
C ARG A 28 -2.18 -4.84 -4.27
N ILE A 29 -3.46 -5.19 -4.22
CA ILE A 29 -4.21 -5.35 -2.97
C ILE A 29 -4.25 -6.83 -2.60
N TYR A 30 -3.69 -7.21 -1.46
CA TYR A 30 -3.72 -8.57 -0.92
C TYR A 30 -4.68 -8.61 0.26
N PHE A 31 -5.57 -9.60 0.25
CA PHE A 31 -6.61 -9.75 1.25
C PHE A 31 -7.00 -11.21 1.42
N SER A 32 -7.66 -11.53 2.54
CA SER A 32 -8.33 -12.81 2.70
C SER A 32 -9.66 -12.80 1.95
N GLN A 33 -10.07 -13.92 1.36
CA GLN A 33 -11.33 -14.12 0.64
C GLN A 33 -12.56 -13.70 1.46
N THR A 34 -12.49 -13.82 2.79
CA THR A 34 -13.53 -13.35 3.71
C THR A 34 -13.77 -11.83 3.60
N TYR A 35 -12.77 -11.07 3.15
CA TYR A 35 -12.79 -9.60 3.08
C TYR A 35 -12.75 -9.06 1.65
N GLU A 36 -13.09 -9.90 0.66
CA GLU A 36 -13.17 -9.48 -0.73
C GLU A 36 -14.08 -8.25 -0.92
N THR A 37 -15.24 -8.23 -0.25
CA THR A 37 -16.17 -7.10 -0.33
C THR A 37 -15.54 -5.80 0.17
N SER A 38 -14.77 -5.84 1.26
CA SER A 38 -14.07 -4.67 1.80
C SER A 38 -12.94 -4.22 0.88
N ALA A 39 -12.16 -5.15 0.32
CA ALA A 39 -11.08 -4.86 -0.62
C ALA A 39 -11.60 -4.22 -1.91
N LEU A 40 -12.68 -4.77 -2.48
CA LEU A 40 -13.35 -4.20 -3.66
C LEU A 40 -13.92 -2.82 -3.37
N LYS A 41 -14.45 -2.60 -2.17
CA LYS A 41 -14.94 -1.29 -1.75
C LYS A 41 -13.80 -0.27 -1.66
N ILE A 42 -12.67 -0.64 -1.04
CA ILE A 42 -11.47 0.21 -0.99
C ILE A 42 -11.02 0.57 -2.41
N TYR A 43 -10.92 -0.43 -3.28
CA TYR A 43 -10.57 -0.24 -4.68
C TYR A 43 -11.53 0.73 -5.38
N HIS A 44 -12.84 0.53 -5.21
CA HIS A 44 -13.86 1.38 -5.82
C HIS A 44 -13.81 2.82 -5.31
N LEU A 45 -13.57 3.02 -4.01
CA LEU A 45 -13.43 4.35 -3.41
C LEU A 45 -12.16 5.05 -3.88
N LEU A 46 -11.04 4.33 -3.96
CA LEU A 46 -9.80 4.87 -4.54
C LEU A 46 -10.00 5.33 -5.98
N GLN A 47 -10.77 4.57 -6.77
CA GLN A 47 -11.05 4.90 -8.16
C GLN A 47 -12.10 6.01 -8.33
N THR A 48 -13.06 6.17 -7.41
CA THR A 48 -14.15 7.15 -7.56
C THR A 48 -13.94 8.45 -6.78
N GLU A 49 -13.51 8.37 -5.52
CA GLU A 49 -13.30 9.55 -4.67
C GLU A 49 -11.86 10.06 -4.72
N TYR A 50 -10.88 9.17 -4.88
CA TYR A 50 -9.45 9.53 -4.86
C TYR A 50 -8.80 9.42 -6.25
N VAL A 51 -9.51 9.82 -7.31
CA VAL A 51 -9.04 9.78 -8.71
C VAL A 51 -7.70 10.49 -8.91
N GLU A 52 -7.47 11.61 -8.21
CA GLU A 52 -6.22 12.36 -8.31
C GLU A 52 -5.04 11.54 -7.78
N LEU A 53 -5.17 10.99 -6.56
CA LEU A 53 -4.19 10.07 -5.98
C LEU A 53 -3.95 8.87 -6.89
N TRP A 54 -5.03 8.29 -7.40
CA TRP A 54 -4.96 7.15 -8.31
C TRP A 54 -4.09 7.46 -9.53
N ASN A 55 -4.30 8.63 -10.13
CA ASN A 55 -3.51 9.08 -11.27
C ASN A 55 -2.05 9.39 -10.90
N ASP A 56 -1.80 9.98 -9.72
CA ASP A 56 -0.44 10.25 -9.25
C ASP A 56 0.35 8.97 -8.98
N VAL A 57 -0.26 8.01 -8.27
CA VAL A 57 0.33 6.69 -8.04
C VAL A 57 0.59 5.97 -9.35
N ARG A 58 -0.35 6.06 -10.31
CA ARG A 58 -0.17 5.47 -11.63
C ARG A 58 0.98 6.10 -12.41
N LYS A 59 1.12 7.42 -12.37
CA LYS A 59 2.24 8.13 -13.01
C LYS A 59 3.58 7.76 -12.37
N TRP A 60 3.64 7.76 -11.04
CA TRP A 60 4.82 7.35 -10.29
C TRP A 60 5.21 5.90 -10.60
N SER A 61 4.26 4.97 -10.54
CA SER A 61 4.48 3.56 -10.86
C SER A 61 4.96 3.37 -12.29
N LEU A 62 4.47 4.17 -13.25
CA LEU A 62 4.95 4.13 -14.63
C LEU A 62 6.40 4.61 -14.76
N GLN A 63 6.81 5.60 -13.96
CA GLN A 63 8.16 6.17 -13.95
C GLN A 63 9.15 5.27 -13.23
N SER A 64 8.85 4.90 -11.98
CA SER A 64 9.73 4.10 -11.12
C SER A 64 9.65 2.60 -11.40
N LYS A 65 8.62 2.13 -12.12
CA LYS A 65 8.28 0.69 -12.30
C LYS A 65 8.03 -0.05 -10.98
N GLU A 66 7.73 0.71 -9.94
CA GLU A 66 7.39 0.25 -8.60
C GLU A 66 5.88 0.19 -8.41
N HIS A 67 5.42 -0.52 -7.37
CA HIS A 67 4.00 -0.72 -7.10
C HIS A 67 3.63 -0.43 -5.65
N VAL A 68 2.39 -0.05 -5.42
CA VAL A 68 1.82 0.09 -4.07
C VAL A 68 1.13 -1.22 -3.68
N PHE A 69 1.67 -1.88 -2.68
CA PHE A 69 1.16 -3.11 -2.11
C PHE A 69 0.26 -2.79 -0.92
N LEU A 70 -1.06 -2.94 -1.09
CA LEU A 70 -2.04 -2.77 -0.01
C LEU A 70 -2.30 -4.14 0.61
N LEU A 71 -2.05 -4.29 1.90
CA LEU A 71 -2.13 -5.56 2.61
C LEU A 71 -3.21 -5.43 3.69
N ILE A 72 -4.35 -6.11 3.49
CA ILE A 72 -5.50 -6.01 4.39
C ILE A 72 -5.52 -7.21 5.33
N TYR A 73 -5.08 -7.00 6.56
CA TYR A 73 -4.98 -8.02 7.57
C TYR A 73 -6.28 -8.16 8.38
N PRO A 74 -6.62 -9.39 8.81
CA PRO A 74 -7.79 -9.64 9.64
C PRO A 74 -7.72 -9.00 11.01
N ASP A 75 -6.50 -8.87 11.57
CA ASP A 75 -6.31 -8.51 12.97
C ASP A 75 -5.08 -7.61 13.15
N ALA A 76 -5.19 -6.69 14.11
CA ALA A 76 -4.15 -5.71 14.43
C ALA A 76 -2.88 -6.34 14.98
N GLN A 77 -2.96 -7.46 15.70
CA GLN A 77 -1.78 -8.15 16.23
C GLN A 77 -0.93 -8.73 15.10
N SER A 78 -1.58 -9.27 14.06
CA SER A 78 -0.87 -9.80 12.89
C SER A 78 -0.08 -8.70 12.17
N VAL A 79 -0.70 -7.54 12.00
CA VAL A 79 -0.04 -6.35 11.43
C VAL A 79 1.11 -5.89 12.32
N GLN A 80 0.86 -5.75 13.62
CA GLN A 80 1.87 -5.27 14.55
C GLN A 80 3.08 -6.20 14.59
N MET A 81 2.92 -7.51 14.54
CA MET A 81 4.05 -8.45 14.50
C MET A 81 4.91 -8.30 13.23
N ILE A 82 4.29 -7.96 12.10
CA ILE A 82 4.96 -7.84 10.80
C ILE A 82 5.64 -6.48 10.66
N PHE A 83 4.96 -5.44 11.13
CA PHE A 83 5.38 -4.05 11.06
C PHE A 83 5.99 -3.53 12.37
N ASP A 84 6.33 -4.42 13.31
CA ASP A 84 6.80 -4.13 14.69
C ASP A 84 7.92 -3.08 14.77
N SER A 85 8.75 -3.02 13.73
CA SER A 85 9.86 -2.07 13.62
C SER A 85 9.49 -0.69 13.03
N ILE A 86 8.22 -0.44 12.71
CA ILE A 86 7.77 0.78 12.03
C ILE A 86 6.76 1.53 12.87
N LYS A 87 6.96 2.84 12.97
CA LYS A 87 6.00 3.74 13.59
C LYS A 87 4.70 3.73 12.77
N CYS A 88 3.60 3.38 13.43
CA CYS A 88 2.25 3.61 12.93
C CYS A 88 2.09 5.07 12.48
N LEU A 89 1.16 5.32 11.57
CA LEU A 89 0.79 6.70 11.26
C LEU A 89 0.32 7.43 12.54
N PRO A 90 0.74 8.69 12.76
CA PRO A 90 0.36 9.43 13.96
C PRO A 90 -1.17 9.61 14.00
N GLY A 91 -1.82 8.94 14.96
CA GLY A 91 -3.28 8.96 15.13
C GLY A 91 -4.00 7.73 14.59
N GLN A 92 -3.32 6.79 13.92
CA GLN A 92 -3.91 5.57 13.37
C GLN A 92 -3.02 4.35 13.65
N PRO A 93 -3.24 3.62 14.77
CA PRO A 93 -2.44 2.43 15.13
C PRO A 93 -2.70 1.23 14.20
N GLU A 94 -3.60 1.38 13.23
CA GLU A 94 -4.07 0.34 12.31
C GLU A 94 -3.49 0.47 10.90
N ILE A 95 -2.72 1.53 10.63
CA ILE A 95 -2.11 1.81 9.32
C ILE A 95 -0.60 1.85 9.44
N PHE A 96 0.06 1.06 8.62
CA PHE A 96 1.51 0.90 8.59
C PHE A 96 2.00 1.07 7.16
N MET A 97 3.09 1.79 6.98
CA MET A 97 3.68 2.03 5.67
C MET A 97 5.17 1.73 5.71
N GLN A 98 5.65 0.92 4.76
CA GLN A 98 7.05 0.57 4.62
C GLN A 98 7.49 0.67 3.17
N ASP A 99 8.57 1.39 2.93
CA ASP A 99 9.34 1.29 1.68
C ASP A 99 9.81 -0.15 1.48
N TRP A 100 9.58 -0.67 0.28
CA TRP A 100 10.01 -1.99 -0.14
C TRP A 100 10.75 -1.86 -1.48
N ASP A 101 11.66 -2.79 -1.79
CA ASP A 101 12.48 -2.78 -3.01
C ASP A 101 11.64 -2.75 -4.30
N GLU A 102 10.39 -3.20 -4.22
CA GLU A 102 9.43 -3.23 -5.33
C GLU A 102 8.39 -2.10 -5.27
N GLY A 103 8.50 -1.19 -4.29
CA GLY A 103 7.67 0.01 -4.12
C GLY A 103 7.27 0.30 -2.69
N LEU A 104 5.96 0.42 -2.40
CA LEU A 104 5.47 0.77 -1.07
C LEU A 104 4.53 -0.30 -0.54
N ALA A 105 4.87 -0.90 0.61
CA ALA A 105 3.98 -1.81 1.33
C ALA A 105 3.17 -1.03 2.37
N VAL A 106 1.85 -1.12 2.26
CA VAL A 106 0.87 -0.47 3.15
C VAL A 106 0.07 -1.56 3.84
N GLY A 107 0.34 -1.77 5.13
CA GLY A 107 -0.41 -2.66 6.00
C GLY A 107 -1.62 -1.95 6.59
N LEU A 108 -2.79 -2.57 6.44
CA LEU A 108 -4.07 -2.08 6.93
C LEU A 108 -4.72 -3.16 7.77
N VAL A 109 -5.18 -2.81 8.96
CA VAL A 109 -6.12 -3.65 9.69
C VAL A 109 -7.50 -3.49 9.03
N GLN A 110 -8.19 -4.61 8.84
CA GLN A 110 -9.53 -4.60 8.30
C GLN A 110 -10.43 -3.63 9.07
N PRO A 111 -11.04 -2.63 8.40
CA PRO A 111 -11.97 -1.74 9.07
C PRO A 111 -13.26 -2.50 9.42
N SER A 112 -13.70 -2.33 10.66
CA SER A 112 -14.94 -2.93 11.16
C SER A 112 -16.18 -2.18 10.67
N GLU A 113 -16.06 -0.87 10.41
CA GLU A 113 -17.16 -0.02 9.94
C GLU A 113 -16.78 0.79 8.69
N GLN A 114 -17.81 1.30 7.98
CA GLN A 114 -17.60 2.06 6.74
C GLN A 114 -16.93 3.41 6.98
N VAL A 115 -17.16 4.04 8.14
CA VAL A 115 -16.62 5.36 8.48
C VAL A 115 -15.11 5.28 8.70
N ASP A 116 -14.63 4.23 9.38
CA ASP A 116 -13.21 3.99 9.60
C ASP A 116 -12.46 3.81 8.28
N LEU A 117 -13.06 3.11 7.32
CA LEU A 117 -12.44 2.89 6.01
C LEU A 117 -12.18 4.20 5.26
N THR A 118 -13.14 5.12 5.22
CA THR A 118 -12.96 6.42 4.53
C THR A 118 -11.88 7.26 5.22
N ILE A 119 -11.84 7.26 6.55
CA ILE A 119 -10.81 7.98 7.32
C ILE A 119 -9.43 7.38 7.04
N GLN A 120 -9.31 6.05 7.10
CA GLN A 120 -8.07 5.34 6.79
C GLN A 120 -7.59 5.65 5.37
N LEU A 121 -8.48 5.60 4.36
CA LEU A 121 -8.12 5.94 2.98
C LEU A 121 -7.71 7.40 2.81
N GLN A 122 -8.36 8.32 3.50
CA GLN A 122 -8.00 9.73 3.47
C GLN A 122 -6.57 9.94 4.03
N ASP A 123 -6.24 9.33 5.16
CA ASP A 123 -4.88 9.40 5.71
C ASP A 123 -3.86 8.73 4.80
N ILE A 124 -4.18 7.54 4.29
CA ILE A 124 -3.34 6.83 3.32
C ILE A 124 -3.06 7.70 2.10
N SER A 125 -4.08 8.37 1.55
CA SER A 125 -3.94 9.25 0.39
C SER A 125 -2.99 10.42 0.65
N LYS A 126 -3.10 11.05 1.83
CA LYS A 126 -2.26 12.17 2.24
C LYS A 126 -0.81 11.75 2.44
N HIS A 127 -0.61 10.58 3.01
CA HIS A 127 0.72 10.03 3.24
C HIS A 127 1.36 9.51 1.94
N LEU A 128 0.61 8.82 1.08
CA LEU A 128 1.08 8.38 -0.24
C LEU A 128 1.46 9.55 -1.13
N SER A 129 0.61 10.58 -1.25
CA SER A 129 0.95 11.76 -2.06
C SER A 129 2.23 12.46 -1.57
N THR A 130 2.41 12.55 -0.26
CA THR A 130 3.65 13.09 0.34
C THR A 130 4.86 12.19 0.07
N TRP A 131 4.68 10.87 0.19
CA TRP A 131 5.74 9.89 -0.04
C TRP A 131 6.16 9.82 -1.51
N ILE A 132 5.22 9.77 -2.45
CA ILE A 132 5.46 9.79 -3.91
C ILE A 132 6.24 11.04 -4.29
N ARG A 133 5.83 12.21 -3.76
CA ARG A 133 6.55 13.47 -4.01
C ARG A 133 7.98 13.43 -3.48
N ARG A 134 8.20 12.79 -2.33
CA ARG A 134 9.54 12.59 -1.77
C ARG A 134 10.38 11.65 -2.63
N GLN A 135 9.81 10.54 -3.10
CA GLN A 135 10.51 9.57 -3.94
C GLN A 135 10.90 10.16 -5.30
N SER A 136 10.00 10.91 -5.94
CA SER A 136 10.29 11.60 -7.20
C SER A 136 11.47 12.61 -7.08
N LEU A 137 11.67 13.20 -5.91
CA LEU A 137 12.81 14.09 -5.61
C LEU A 137 14.11 13.33 -5.33
N LEU A 138 14.04 12.11 -4.78
CA LEU A 138 15.19 11.26 -4.53
C LEU A 138 15.72 10.64 -5.84
N ASP A 139 14.83 10.16 -6.70
CA ASP A 139 15.18 9.61 -8.02
C ASP A 139 15.87 10.65 -8.92
N SER A 140 15.49 11.93 -8.80
CA SER A 140 16.14 13.03 -9.53
C SER A 140 17.58 13.30 -9.10
N HIS A 141 17.98 12.91 -7.87
CA HIS A 141 19.32 13.16 -7.34
C HIS A 141 20.33 12.05 -7.69
N ASP A 142 19.86 10.83 -7.95
CA ASP A 142 20.74 9.69 -8.24
C ASP A 142 21.32 9.75 -9.67
N VAL A 143 20.69 10.52 -10.57
CA VAL A 143 21.16 10.70 -11.95
C VAL A 143 22.37 11.66 -12.05
N GLU A 144 22.63 12.49 -11.05
CA GLU A 144 23.76 13.44 -11.09
C GLU A 144 25.11 12.88 -10.60
N PHE A 145 25.15 11.69 -9.98
CA PHE A 145 26.39 11.11 -9.44
C PHE A 145 27.10 10.09 -10.34
N SER A 146 26.60 9.83 -11.56
CA SER A 146 27.25 8.98 -12.56
C SER A 146 27.76 9.76 -13.78
N LYS A 147 28.62 10.76 -13.55
CA LYS A 147 29.45 11.39 -14.59
C LYS A 147 30.92 11.26 -14.29
#